data_AF-A0A7C5GH59-F1
#
_entry.id   AF-A0A7C5GH59-F1
#
_cell.length_a   1.000
_cell.length_b   1.000
_cell.length_c   1.000
_cell.angle_alpha   90.00
_cell.angle_beta   90.00
_cell.angle_gamma   90.00
#
_symmetry.space_group_name_H-M   'P 1'
#
loop_
_entity.id
_entity.type
_entity.pdbx_description
1 polymer ?
#
loop_
_entity_poly.entity_id
_entity_poly.type
_entity_poly.pdbx_seq_one_letter_code
_entity_poly.pdbx_strand_id
1 'polypeptide(L)'
;MFDRPEIEARLRAAVSAAADSAAKRAAAVAILREAQAQGRKVITQALHAQPHAAQGCTRAIAWLTDNVVQSALIVATQLLHPIHTPTTSERLAVLAVGGYGRFEMAPHSDVDLLFLTPYKITAWAESVIESTLY
;
A
#
# COMPACT_ATOMS: atom_id res chain seq x y z
N MET A 1 -12.83 -4.11 -8.04
CA MET A 1 -11.84 -4.96 -7.33
C MET A 1 -11.21 -4.19 -6.19
N PHE A 2 -10.69 -2.99 -6.42
CA PHE A 2 -10.23 -2.06 -5.40
C PHE A 2 -10.70 -0.66 -5.82
N ASP A 3 -11.56 -0.02 -5.04
CA ASP A 3 -12.03 1.34 -5.31
C ASP A 3 -11.19 2.31 -4.48
N ARG A 4 -10.19 2.90 -5.13
CA ARG A 4 -9.19 3.72 -4.43
C ARG A 4 -9.81 4.98 -3.78
N PRO A 5 -10.65 5.78 -4.48
CA PRO A 5 -11.34 6.90 -3.84
C PRO A 5 -12.17 6.49 -2.61
N GLU A 6 -12.94 5.41 -2.70
CA GLU A 6 -13.74 4.90 -1.58
C GLU A 6 -12.84 4.49 -0.40
N ILE A 7 -11.79 3.71 -0.67
CA ILE A 7 -10.88 3.22 0.35
C ILE A 7 -10.11 4.37 1.00
N GLU A 8 -9.61 5.34 0.23
CA GLU A 8 -8.92 6.51 0.77
C GLU A 8 -9.86 7.36 1.65
N ALA A 9 -11.12 7.53 1.27
CA ALA A 9 -12.11 8.22 2.08
C ALA A 9 -12.36 7.49 3.42
N ARG A 10 -12.51 6.17 3.37
CA ARG A 10 -12.66 5.32 4.57
C ARG A 10 -11.44 5.39 5.48
N LEU A 11 -10.23 5.35 4.91
CA LEU A 11 -8.98 5.47 5.65
C LEU A 11 -8.90 6.82 6.37
N ARG A 12 -9.17 7.93 5.67
CA ARG A 12 -9.17 9.27 6.27
C ARG A 12 -10.17 9.37 7.42
N ALA A 13 -11.40 8.89 7.23
CA ALA A 13 -12.42 8.91 8.26
C ALA A 13 -12.01 8.09 9.50
N ALA A 14 -11.54 6.85 9.30
CA ALA A 14 -11.16 5.97 10.39
C ALA A 14 -9.93 6.47 11.16
N VAL A 15 -8.91 6.96 10.46
CA VAL A 15 -7.71 7.52 11.07
C VAL A 15 -8.01 8.83 11.81
N SER A 16 -8.93 9.67 11.31
CA SER A 16 -9.33 10.89 12.01
C SER A 16 -10.12 10.61 13.29
N ALA A 17 -10.86 9.50 13.36
CA ALA A 17 -11.68 9.14 14.52
C ALA A 17 -10.89 8.40 15.62
N ALA A 18 -9.69 7.91 15.32
CA ALA A 18 -8.87 7.14 16.25
C ALA A 18 -8.11 8.02 17.24
N ALA A 19 -8.03 7.57 18.50
CA ALA A 19 -7.54 8.35 19.64
C ALA A 19 -6.02 8.58 19.63
N ASP A 20 -5.24 7.60 19.17
CA ASP A 20 -3.78 7.64 19.18
C ASP A 20 -3.17 6.99 17.93
N SER A 21 -1.85 7.11 17.78
CA SER A 21 -1.12 6.59 16.61
C SER A 21 -1.26 5.07 16.43
N ALA A 22 -1.37 4.30 17.52
CA ALA A 22 -1.53 2.85 17.44
C ALA A 22 -2.92 2.48 16.94
N ALA A 23 -3.96 3.14 17.46
CA ALA A 23 -5.34 2.98 17.01
C ALA A 23 -5.51 3.42 15.54
N LYS A 24 -4.86 4.52 15.14
CA LYS A 24 -4.85 5.00 13.74
C LYS A 24 -4.27 3.94 12.80
N ARG A 25 -3.11 3.38 13.15
CA ARG A 25 -2.46 2.32 12.37
C ARG A 25 -3.35 1.08 12.30
N ALA A 26 -3.87 0.61 13.43
CA ALA A 26 -4.74 -0.57 13.49
C ALA A 26 -5.99 -0.40 12.60
N ALA A 27 -6.63 0.77 12.63
CA ALA A 27 -7.79 1.08 11.79
C ALA A 27 -7.45 1.06 10.30
N ALA A 28 -6.32 1.67 9.91
CA ALA A 28 -5.86 1.67 8.52
C ALA A 28 -5.53 0.25 8.03
N VAL A 29 -4.81 -0.54 8.84
CA VAL A 29 -4.45 -1.93 8.52
C VAL A 29 -5.70 -2.80 8.35
N ALA A 30 -6.71 -2.63 9.20
CA ALA A 30 -7.96 -3.38 9.08
C ALA A 30 -8.65 -3.14 7.73
N ILE A 31 -8.77 -1.88 7.31
CA ILE A 31 -9.40 -1.49 6.03
C ILE A 31 -8.58 -2.03 4.85
N LEU A 32 -7.26 -1.87 4.86
CA LEU A 32 -6.41 -2.35 3.77
C LEU A 32 -6.41 -3.88 3.65
N ARG A 33 -6.42 -4.60 4.78
CA ARG A 33 -6.54 -6.07 4.80
C ARG A 33 -7.86 -6.54 4.23
N GLU A 34 -8.97 -5.88 4.59
CA GLU A 34 -10.30 -6.17 4.03
C GLU A 34 -10.31 -5.96 2.51
N ALA A 35 -9.84 -4.80 2.04
CA ALA A 35 -9.78 -4.48 0.61
C ALA A 35 -8.88 -5.45 -0.17
N GLN A 36 -7.73 -5.83 0.39
CA GLN A 36 -6.85 -6.83 -0.21
C GLN A 36 -7.52 -8.21 -0.28
N ALA A 37 -8.20 -8.65 0.78
CA ALA A 37 -8.89 -9.93 0.82
C ALA A 37 -10.03 -9.98 -0.21
N GLN A 38 -10.83 -8.92 -0.28
CA GLN A 38 -11.92 -8.82 -1.25
C GLN A 38 -11.39 -8.76 -2.69
N GLY A 39 -10.32 -8.00 -2.93
CA GLY A 39 -9.67 -7.95 -4.23
C GLY A 39 -9.15 -9.33 -4.67
N ARG A 40 -8.44 -10.04 -3.78
CA ARG A 40 -7.96 -11.41 -4.03
C ARG A 40 -9.09 -12.37 -4.35
N LYS A 41 -10.21 -12.31 -3.62
CA LYS A 41 -11.39 -13.15 -3.88
C LYS A 41 -11.90 -12.97 -5.32
N VAL A 42 -12.01 -11.72 -5.78
CA VAL A 42 -12.44 -11.42 -7.16
C VAL A 42 -11.45 -11.99 -8.19
N ILE A 43 -10.15 -11.83 -7.98
CA ILE A 43 -9.11 -12.39 -8.86
C ILE A 43 -9.20 -13.91 -8.92
N THR A 44 -9.31 -14.57 -7.77
CA THR A 44 -9.41 -16.03 -7.68
C THR A 44 -10.67 -16.53 -8.39
N GLN A 45 -11.81 -15.87 -8.23
CA GLN A 45 -13.04 -16.20 -8.96
C GLN A 45 -12.87 -16.06 -10.47
N ALA A 46 -12.21 -14.99 -10.94
CA ALA A 46 -11.94 -14.79 -12.36
C ALA A 46 -11.01 -15.87 -12.93
N LEU A 47 -9.97 -16.26 -12.19
CA LEU A 47 -9.08 -17.35 -12.60
C LEU A 47 -9.81 -18.70 -12.63
N HIS A 48 -10.69 -18.99 -11.68
CA HIS A 48 -11.51 -20.21 -11.71
C HIS A 48 -12.44 -20.25 -12.92
N ALA A 49 -13.00 -19.10 -13.32
CA ALA A 49 -13.84 -19.01 -14.52
C ALA A 49 -13.04 -19.16 -15.81
N GLN A 50 -11.75 -18.78 -15.82
CA GLN A 50 -10.86 -18.89 -16.98
C GLN A 50 -9.47 -19.43 -16.56
N PRO A 51 -9.33 -20.76 -16.33
CA PRO A 51 -8.12 -21.34 -15.74
C PRO A 51 -6.82 -21.10 -16.53
N HIS A 52 -6.93 -20.87 -17.84
CA HIS A 52 -5.77 -20.63 -18.71
C HIS A 52 -5.35 -19.15 -18.77
N ALA A 53 -6.07 -18.23 -18.10
CA ALA A 53 -5.79 -16.80 -18.11
C ALA A 53 -4.73 -16.38 -17.05
N ALA A 54 -3.65 -17.15 -16.92
CA ALA A 54 -2.63 -16.95 -15.88
C ALA A 54 -1.99 -15.55 -15.92
N GLN A 55 -1.70 -15.03 -17.11
CA GLN A 55 -1.12 -13.68 -17.28
C GLN A 55 -2.06 -12.57 -16.78
N GLY A 56 -3.37 -12.71 -17.01
CA GLY A 56 -4.34 -11.74 -16.48
C GLY A 56 -4.39 -11.77 -14.96
N CYS A 57 -4.28 -12.96 -14.37
CA CYS A 57 -4.24 -13.14 -12.92
C CYS A 57 -3.00 -12.48 -12.28
N THR A 58 -1.79 -12.75 -12.79
CA THR A 58 -0.55 -12.17 -12.22
C THR A 58 -0.54 -10.65 -12.27
N ARG A 59 -1.01 -10.07 -13.39
CA ARG A 59 -1.17 -8.62 -13.53
C ARG A 59 -2.22 -8.06 -12.56
N ALA A 60 -3.36 -8.74 -12.39
CA ALA A 60 -4.38 -8.30 -11.44
C ALA A 60 -3.89 -8.35 -9.99
N ILE A 61 -3.09 -9.36 -9.64
CA ILE A 61 -2.44 -9.47 -8.33
C ILE A 61 -1.46 -8.32 -8.11
N ALA A 62 -0.59 -8.03 -9.08
CA ALA A 62 0.34 -6.91 -8.99
C ALA A 62 -0.39 -5.56 -8.91
N TRP A 63 -1.47 -5.36 -9.67
CA TRP A 63 -2.31 -4.16 -9.61
C TRP A 63 -2.95 -3.97 -8.24
N LEU A 64 -3.47 -5.06 -7.65
CA LEU A 64 -4.08 -5.00 -6.31
C LEU A 64 -3.05 -4.63 -5.25
N THR A 65 -1.87 -5.27 -5.30
CA THR A 65 -0.75 -4.94 -4.41
C THR A 65 -0.33 -3.48 -4.56
N ASP A 66 -0.26 -2.97 -5.78
CA ASP A 66 0.12 -1.59 -6.05
C ASP A 66 -0.84 -0.60 -5.39
N ASN A 67 -2.15 -0.84 -5.50
CA ASN A 67 -3.13 -0.01 -4.83
C ASN A 67 -3.05 -0.08 -3.30
N VAL A 68 -2.77 -1.25 -2.73
CA VAL A 68 -2.59 -1.41 -1.27
C VAL A 68 -1.33 -0.66 -0.81
N VAL A 69 -0.20 -0.82 -1.49
CA VAL A 69 1.08 -0.17 -1.16
C VAL A 69 0.94 1.35 -1.28
N GLN A 70 0.36 1.86 -2.37
CA GLN A 70 0.13 3.29 -2.53
C GLN A 70 -0.80 3.86 -1.45
N SER A 71 -1.85 3.12 -1.07
CA SER A 71 -2.76 3.54 0.00
C SER A 71 -2.06 3.55 1.37
N ALA A 72 -1.21 2.55 1.65
CA ALA A 72 -0.38 2.52 2.86
C ALA A 72 0.59 3.71 2.91
N LEU A 73 1.23 4.05 1.78
CA LEU A 73 2.08 5.23 1.67
C LEU A 73 1.31 6.53 1.92
N ILE A 74 0.07 6.65 1.42
CA ILE A 74 -0.79 7.81 1.72
C ILE A 74 -1.10 7.89 3.21
N VAL A 75 -1.45 6.77 3.85
CA VAL A 75 -1.67 6.72 5.30
C VAL A 75 -0.42 7.18 6.05
N ALA A 76 0.75 6.61 5.74
CA ALA A 76 1.99 6.94 6.41
C ALA A 76 2.39 8.42 6.23
N THR A 77 2.33 8.93 5.00
CA THR A 77 2.82 10.29 4.67
C THR A 77 1.83 11.40 4.98
N GLN A 78 0.52 11.16 4.85
CA GLN A 78 -0.49 12.22 4.95
C GLN A 78 -1.30 12.17 6.25
N LEU A 79 -1.45 10.99 6.86
CA LEU A 79 -2.35 10.81 8.01
C LEU A 79 -1.60 10.51 9.32
N LEU A 80 -0.48 9.80 9.25
CA LEU A 80 0.35 9.49 10.42
C LEU A 80 1.47 10.52 10.62
N HIS A 81 2.21 10.85 9.55
CA HIS A 81 3.39 11.72 9.60
C HIS A 81 3.28 12.92 8.64
N PRO A 82 2.24 13.77 8.77
CA PRO A 82 2.07 14.92 7.89
C PRO A 82 3.17 15.97 8.11
N ILE A 83 3.78 16.42 7.02
CA ILE A 83 4.73 17.54 7.04
C ILE A 83 4.02 18.82 6.59
N HIS A 84 4.09 19.86 7.41
CA HIS A 84 3.48 21.16 7.11
C HIS A 84 4.43 22.08 6.32
N THR A 85 5.74 21.96 6.54
CA THR A 85 6.76 22.79 5.90
C THR A 85 7.91 21.91 5.37
N PRO A 86 7.74 21.22 4.22
CA PRO A 86 8.73 20.28 3.72
C PRO A 86 9.95 21.00 3.14
N THR A 87 11.14 20.44 3.37
CA THR A 87 12.38 20.85 2.70
C THR A 87 12.73 19.88 1.57
N THR A 88 13.84 20.11 0.87
CA THR A 88 14.34 19.16 -0.14
C THR A 88 14.79 17.83 0.47
N SER A 89 15.03 17.77 1.78
CA SER A 89 15.46 16.58 2.50
C SER A 89 14.32 15.62 2.81
N GLU A 90 13.09 16.11 2.99
CA GLU A 90 11.89 15.29 3.23
C GLU A 90 11.25 14.85 1.90
N ARG A 91 12.05 14.19 1.05
CA ARG A 91 11.58 13.52 -0.15
C ARG A 91 11.81 12.02 -0.01
N LEU A 92 10.84 11.24 -0.45
CA LEU A 92 10.91 9.78 -0.43
C LEU A 92 10.39 9.25 -1.78
N ALA A 93 11.17 8.38 -2.41
CA ALA A 93 10.74 7.60 -3.56
C ALA A 93 10.62 6.14 -3.17
N VAL A 94 9.61 5.46 -3.71
CA VAL A 94 9.38 4.02 -3.49
C VAL A 94 9.34 3.34 -4.85
N LEU A 95 10.14 2.29 -5.00
CA LEU A 95 10.21 1.50 -6.21
C LEU A 95 9.79 0.07 -5.89
N ALA A 96 8.84 -0.43 -6.67
CA ALA A 96 8.54 -1.85 -6.73
C ALA A 96 9.70 -2.57 -7.43
N VAL A 97 10.23 -3.62 -6.82
CA VAL A 97 11.29 -4.44 -7.41
C VAL A 97 10.84 -5.90 -7.56
N GLY A 98 11.70 -6.76 -8.10
CA GLY A 98 11.37 -8.17 -8.28
C GLY A 98 10.17 -8.43 -9.20
N GLY A 99 9.38 -9.45 -8.87
CA GLY A 99 8.18 -9.83 -9.63
C GLY A 99 7.05 -8.80 -9.53
N TYR A 100 6.96 -8.07 -8.40
CA TYR A 100 6.02 -6.97 -8.25
C TYR A 100 6.37 -5.82 -9.20
N GLY A 101 7.63 -5.38 -9.24
CA GLY A 101 8.09 -4.32 -10.14
C GLY A 101 7.89 -4.62 -11.63
N ARG A 102 7.97 -5.89 -12.03
CA ARG A 102 7.69 -6.32 -13.42
C ARG A 102 6.22 -6.58 -13.72
N PHE A 103 5.34 -6.46 -12.72
CA PHE A 103 3.93 -6.79 -12.86
C PHE A 103 3.66 -8.27 -13.19
N GLU A 104 4.55 -9.15 -12.72
CA GLU A 104 4.56 -10.60 -12.95
C GLU A 104 4.45 -11.37 -11.62
N MET A 105 3.75 -10.80 -10.65
CA MET A 105 3.69 -11.33 -9.29
C MET A 105 2.85 -12.61 -9.22
N ALA A 106 3.40 -13.67 -8.62
CA ALA A 106 2.66 -14.91 -8.40
C ALA A 106 1.74 -14.80 -7.17
N PRO A 107 0.72 -15.67 -7.04
CA PRO A 107 -0.06 -15.76 -5.82
C PRO A 107 0.85 -16.00 -4.62
N HIS A 108 0.61 -15.28 -3.52
CA HIS A 108 1.37 -15.36 -2.27
C HIS A 108 2.86 -14.96 -2.36
N SER A 109 3.31 -14.33 -3.46
CA SER A 109 4.65 -13.73 -3.49
C SER A 109 4.80 -12.61 -2.48
N ASP A 110 6.02 -12.47 -1.96
CA ASP A 110 6.44 -11.32 -1.16
C ASP A 110 6.45 -10.03 -1.99
N VAL A 111 6.34 -8.90 -1.29
CA VAL A 111 6.36 -7.56 -1.88
C VAL A 111 7.70 -6.91 -1.57
N ASP A 112 8.57 -6.84 -2.58
CA ASP A 112 9.87 -6.20 -2.44
C ASP A 112 9.78 -4.72 -2.80
N LEU A 113 10.18 -3.85 -1.86
CA LEU A 113 10.18 -2.40 -2.01
C LEU A 113 11.59 -1.84 -1.79
N LEU A 114 12.01 -0.92 -2.66
CA LEU A 114 13.20 -0.09 -2.48
C LEU A 114 12.78 1.34 -2.15
N PHE A 115 13.20 1.83 -0.98
CA PHE A 115 13.02 3.22 -0.57
C PHE A 115 14.27 4.04 -0.87
N LEU A 116 14.11 5.19 -1.54
CA LEU A 116 15.18 6.12 -1.87
C LEU A 116 14.95 7.46 -1.19
N THR A 117 16.02 8.00 -0.60
CA THR A 117 16.07 9.35 -0.03
C THR A 117 17.18 10.16 -0.73
N PRO A 118 17.08 11.50 -0.79
CA PRO A 118 18.04 12.33 -1.54
C PRO A 118 19.48 12.28 -1.02
N TYR A 119 19.66 12.16 0.29
CA TYR A 119 20.97 12.12 0.92
C TYR A 119 20.95 11.29 2.21
N LYS A 120 20.85 11.94 3.38
CA LYS A 120 20.70 11.27 4.67
C LYS A 120 19.23 10.98 4.92
N ILE A 121 18.94 9.78 5.44
CA ILE A 121 17.60 9.43 5.90
C ILE A 121 17.24 10.38 7.05
N THR A 122 16.11 11.06 6.92
CA THR A 122 15.57 11.95 7.96
C THR A 122 14.70 11.14 8.93
N ALA A 123 14.51 11.62 10.16
CA ALA A 123 13.62 10.96 11.13
C ALA A 123 12.18 10.82 10.60
N TRP A 124 11.73 11.77 9.76
CA TRP A 124 10.47 11.66 9.06
C TRP A 124 10.46 10.48 8.06
N ALA A 125 11.50 10.35 7.24
CA ALA A 125 11.60 9.26 6.28
C ALA A 125 11.64 7.89 6.99
N GLU A 126 12.36 7.78 8.11
CA GLU A 126 12.35 6.57 8.96
C GLU A 126 10.94 6.24 9.43
N SER A 127 10.22 7.24 9.97
CA SER A 127 8.85 7.06 10.49
C SER A 127 7.86 6.63 9.41
N VAL A 128 7.98 7.20 8.21
CA VAL A 128 7.16 6.83 7.05
C VAL A 128 7.48 5.42 6.57
N ILE A 129 8.76 5.06 6.44
CA ILE A 129 9.19 3.72 6.02
C ILE A 129 8.68 2.69 7.03
N GLU A 130 8.92 2.91 8.33
CA GLU A 130 8.49 2.01 9.39
C GLU A 130 6.97 1.83 9.39
N SER A 131 6.21 2.94 9.31
CA SER A 131 4.74 2.87 9.31
C SER A 131 4.13 2.33 8.02
N THR A 132 4.90 2.28 6.94
CA THR A 132 4.47 1.61 5.69
C THR A 132 4.67 0.10 5.79
N LEU A 133 5.69 -0.36 6.52
CA LEU A 133 6.08 -1.76 6.62
C LEU A 133 5.46 -2.49 7.83
N TYR A 134 5.16 -1.77 8.93
CA TYR A 134 4.69 -2.31 10.21
C TYR A 134 3.50 -1.52 10.78
#